data_AF-A0A1E4FSM1-F1
#
_entry.id   AF-A0A1E4FSM1-F1
#
_cell.length_a   1.000
_cell.length_b   1.000
_cell.length_c   1.000
_cell.angle_alpha   90.00
_cell.angle_beta   90.00
_cell.angle_gamma   90.00
#
_symmetry.space_group_name_H-M   'P 1'
#
loop_
_entity.id
_entity.type
_entity.pdbx_description
1 polymer ?
#
loop_
_entity_poly.entity_id
_entity_poly.type
_entity_poly.pdbx_seq_one_letter_code
_entity_poly.pdbx_strand_id
1 'polypeptide(L)' 'MQTAAQEDQSDMAAKNRITINLEDDEYEALLQVSEQQDRSLAWLGRQAISDMLKKESAQGQLRLDGRPQDSRHA' A
#
# COMPACT_ATOMS: atom_id res chain seq x y z
N MET A 1 27.72 1.79 -38.48
CA MET A 1 27.89 1.29 -37.10
C MET A 1 26.73 1.84 -36.29
N GLN A 2 25.93 0.95 -35.70
CA GLN A 2 24.67 1.26 -34.99
C GLN A 2 25.01 1.78 -33.58
N THR A 3 24.59 2.99 -33.24
CA THR A 3 24.45 3.44 -31.84
C THR A 3 23.01 3.14 -31.44
N ALA A 4 22.85 2.01 -30.74
CA ALA A 4 21.58 1.60 -30.17
C ALA A 4 21.06 2.68 -29.20
N ALA A 5 19.77 2.95 -29.33
CA ALA A 5 18.99 3.82 -28.47
C ALA A 5 19.23 3.45 -27.00
N GLN A 6 19.62 4.44 -26.19
CA GLN A 6 19.43 4.35 -24.76
C GLN A 6 17.94 4.47 -24.51
N GLU A 7 17.30 3.34 -24.22
CA GLU A 7 15.94 3.28 -23.70
C GLU A 7 15.94 3.96 -22.33
N ASP A 8 15.39 5.17 -22.30
CA ASP A 8 15.03 5.90 -21.08
C ASP A 8 13.96 5.09 -20.34
N GLN A 9 14.40 4.17 -19.49
CA GLN A 9 13.55 3.40 -18.60
C GLN A 9 13.22 4.23 -17.35
N SER A 10 12.63 5.42 -17.54
CA SER A 10 12.35 6.39 -16.47
C SER A 10 10.88 6.41 -16.02
N ASP A 11 10.09 5.36 -16.25
CA ASP A 11 8.63 5.35 -15.96
C ASP A 11 8.18 4.39 -14.83
N MET A 12 9.06 4.07 -13.87
CA MET A 12 8.69 3.32 -12.65
C MET A 12 8.76 4.15 -11.36
N ALA A 13 8.93 5.47 -11.47
CA ALA A 13 8.71 6.32 -10.30
C ALA A 13 7.20 6.35 -10.00
N ALA A 14 6.79 5.79 -8.86
CA ALA A 14 5.41 5.91 -8.41
C ALA A 14 5.06 7.40 -8.27
N LYS A 15 4.28 7.94 -9.21
CA LYS A 15 3.95 9.38 -9.29
C LYS A 15 2.99 9.83 -8.18
N ASN A 16 2.33 8.87 -7.51
CA ASN A 16 1.33 9.12 -6.48
C ASN A 16 1.84 8.68 -5.11
N ARG A 17 1.85 9.60 -4.13
CA ARG A 17 2.25 9.34 -2.74
C ARG A 17 1.03 9.40 -1.82
N ILE A 18 0.90 8.40 -0.95
CA ILE A 18 -0.12 8.31 0.09
C ILE A 18 0.61 8.33 1.44
N THR A 19 0.10 9.10 2.39
CA THR A 19 0.55 9.10 3.80
C THR A 19 -0.61 8.60 4.65
N ILE A 20 -0.31 7.68 5.58
CA ILE A 20 -1.29 7.05 6.45
C ILE A 20 -0.80 7.26 7.88
N ASN A 21 -1.67 7.74 8.76
CA ASN A 21 -1.39 7.75 10.20
C ASN A 21 -1.76 6.39 10.76
N LEU A 22 -0.87 5.80 11.55
CA LEU A 22 -1.07 4.54 12.24
C LEU A 22 -1.11 4.83 13.74
N GLU A 23 -1.89 4.04 14.47
CA GLU A 23 -1.74 3.95 15.92
C GLU A 23 -0.38 3.30 16.26
N ASP A 24 0.12 3.52 17.49
CA ASP A 24 1.45 3.06 17.88
C ASP A 24 1.57 1.52 17.74
N ASP A 25 0.55 0.78 18.18
CA ASP A 25 0.49 -0.68 18.07
C ASP A 25 0.44 -1.17 16.61
N GLU A 26 -0.24 -0.44 15.72
CA GLU A 26 -0.26 -0.76 14.28
C GLU A 26 1.11 -0.54 13.64
N TYR A 27 1.80 0.55 14.03
CA TYR A 27 3.14 0.85 13.56
C TYR A 27 4.15 -0.19 14.04
N GLU A 28 4.11 -0.57 15.32
CA GLU A 28 4.99 -1.58 15.89
C GLU A 28 4.81 -2.95 15.20
N ALA A 29 3.55 -3.36 14.98
CA ALA A 29 3.27 -4.60 14.26
C ALA A 29 3.83 -4.57 12.83
N LEU A 30 3.68 -3.44 12.12
CA LEU A 30 4.21 -3.28 10.77
C LEU A 30 5.76 -3.27 10.76
N LEU A 31 6.38 -2.65 11.75
CA LEU A 31 7.84 -2.64 11.93
C LEU A 31 8.38 -4.05 12.17
N GLN A 32 7.71 -4.84 13.01
CA GLN A 32 8.09 -6.22 13.27
C GLN A 32 8.07 -7.07 11.98
N VAL A 33 7.08 -6.85 11.10
CA VAL A 33 7.01 -7.52 9.79
C VAL A 33 8.13 -7.05 8.86
N SER A 34 8.43 -5.74 8.87
CA SER A 34 9.55 -5.15 8.11
C SER A 34 10.88 -5.82 8.45
N GLU A 35 11.15 -6.01 9.74
CA GLU A 35 12.37 -6.66 10.22
C GLU A 35 12.43 -8.15 9.87
N GLN A 36 11.32 -8.87 10.06
CA GLN A 36 11.27 -10.32 9.76
C GLN A 36 11.48 -10.63 8.27
N GLN A 37 11.00 -9.76 7.38
CA GLN A 37 11.02 -9.99 5.93
C GLN A 37 12.17 -9.28 5.21
N ASP A 38 12.96 -8.46 5.93
CA ASP A 38 13.99 -7.57 5.35
C ASP A 38 13.43 -6.69 4.23
N ARG A 39 12.27 -6.07 4.48
CA ARG A 39 11.57 -5.20 3.50
C ARG A 39 11.19 -3.88 4.12
N SER A 40 11.32 -2.79 3.37
CA SER A 40 10.93 -1.48 3.86
C SER A 40 9.42 -1.36 4.12
N LEU A 41 9.03 -0.53 5.09
CA LEU A 41 7.63 -0.22 5.39
C LEU A 41 6.86 0.28 4.16
N ALA A 42 7.51 1.07 3.30
CA ALA A 42 6.90 1.54 2.06
C ALA A 42 6.61 0.40 1.08
N TRP A 43 7.51 -0.59 0.99
CA TRP A 43 7.28 -1.78 0.17
C TRP A 43 6.13 -2.62 0.74
N LEU A 44 6.11 -2.84 2.05
CA LEU A 44 5.04 -3.57 2.73
C LEU A 44 3.68 -2.90 2.55
N GLY A 45 3.60 -1.58 2.73
CA GLY A 45 2.38 -0.82 2.51
C GLY A 45 1.89 -0.94 1.06
N ARG A 46 2.79 -0.80 0.08
CA ARG A 46 2.45 -1.01 -1.34
C ARG A 46 1.96 -2.42 -1.63
N GLN A 47 2.64 -3.44 -1.07
CA GLN A 47 2.29 -4.84 -1.27
C GLN A 47 0.93 -5.16 -0.64
N ALA A 48 0.67 -4.71 0.59
CA ALA A 48 -0.60 -4.89 1.27
C ALA A 48 -1.76 -4.26 0.49
N ILE A 49 -1.59 -3.02 -0.01
CA ILE A 49 -2.58 -2.36 -0.88
C ILE A 49 -2.80 -3.15 -2.16
N SER A 50 -1.72 -3.62 -2.81
CA SER A 50 -1.82 -4.38 -4.05
C SER A 50 -2.56 -5.71 -3.85
N ASP A 51 -2.28 -6.40 -2.76
CA ASP A 51 -2.90 -7.70 -2.46
C ASP A 51 -4.35 -7.55 -2.01
N MET A 52 -4.69 -6.48 -1.29
CA MET A 52 -6.07 -6.08 -1.01
C MET A 52 -6.83 -5.84 -2.33
N LEU A 53 -6.32 -4.98 -3.21
CA LEU A 53 -6.97 -4.66 -4.49
C LEU A 53 -7.18 -5.90 -5.37
N LYS A 54 -6.22 -6.84 -5.38
CA LYS A 54 -6.35 -8.11 -6.12
C LYS A 54 -7.47 -8.98 -5.55
N LYS A 55 -7.53 -9.15 -4.23
CA LYS A 55 -8.58 -9.94 -3.55
C LYS A 55 -9.98 -9.41 -3.90
N GLU A 56 -10.12 -8.10 -3.86
CA GLU A 56 -11.40 -7.42 -4.08
C GLU A 56 -11.80 -7.40 -5.56
N SER A 57 -10.84 -7.22 -6.46
CA SER A 57 -11.07 -7.34 -7.91
C SER A 57 -11.53 -8.75 -8.30
N ALA A 58 -11.07 -9.77 -7.57
CA ALA A 58 -11.52 -11.15 -7.77
C ALA A 58 -12.92 -11.42 -7.16
N GLN A 59 -13.36 -10.61 -6.18
CA GLN A 59 -14.62 -10.78 -5.45
C GLN A 59 -15.75 -9.85 -5.93
N GLY A 60 -15.47 -8.95 -6.88
CA GLY A 60 -16.49 -8.28 -7.68
C GLY A 60 -17.23 -7.12 -7.03
N GLN A 61 -17.01 -6.78 -5.75
CA GLN A 61 -17.51 -5.52 -5.18
C GLN A 61 -16.80 -5.16 -3.88
N LEU A 62 -16.01 -4.08 -3.89
CA LEU A 62 -15.40 -3.51 -2.69
C LEU A 62 -16.50 -2.85 -1.83
N ARG A 63 -17.06 -3.60 -0.87
CA ARG A 63 -17.98 -3.04 0.12
C ARG A 63 -17.20 -2.64 1.36
N LEU A 64 -16.49 -1.50 1.27
CA LEU A 64 -16.03 -0.79 2.46
C LEU A 64 -17.25 -0.12 3.07
N ASP A 65 -18.08 -0.85 3.82
CA ASP A 65 -19.07 -0.22 4.70
C ASP A 65 -18.30 0.48 5.83
N GLY A 66 -17.70 1.62 5.52
CA GLY A 66 -17.20 2.59 6.48
C GLY A 66 -18.39 3.22 7.18
N ARG A 67 -19.08 2.46 8.03
CA ARG A 67 -20.07 3.04 8.93
C ARG A 67 -19.27 3.81 10.00
N PRO A 68 -19.31 5.15 10.05
CA PRO A 68 -18.75 5.86 11.18
C PRO A 68 -19.49 5.35 12.43
N GLN A 69 -18.75 4.83 13.40
CA GLN A 69 -19.25 4.64 14.76
C GLN A 69 -19.37 6.01 15.42
N ASP A 70 -20.21 6.89 14.89
CA ASP A 70 -20.72 8.00 15.69
C ASP A 70 -21.87 7.44 16.54
N SER A 71 -21.46 6.78 17.62
CA SER A 71 -22.32 6.44 18.75
C SER A 71 -22.12 7.50 19.82
N ARG A 72 -22.72 8.68 19.63
CA ARG A 72 -23.09 9.59 20.72
C ARG A 72 -24.48 10.16 20.39
N HIS A 73 -25.56 9.53 20.86
CA HIS A 73 -26.15 9.67 22.20
C HIS A 73 -26.30 11.13 22.69
N ALA A 74 -27.58 11.46 22.97
CA ALA A 74 -28.16 12.61 23.65
C ALA A 74 -28.50 13.84 22.79
#